data_AF-A0A1V4SHT4-F1
#
_entry.id   AF-A0A1V4SHT4-F1
#
_cell.length_a   1.000
_cell.length_b   1.000
_cell.length_c   1.000
_cell.angle_alpha   90.00
_cell.angle_beta   90.00
_cell.angle_gamma   90.00
#
_symmetry.space_group_name_H-M   'P 1'
#
loop_
_entity.id
_entity.type
_entity.pdbx_description
1 polymer ?
#
loop_
_entity_poly.entity_id
_entity_poly.type
_entity_poly.pdbx_seq_one_letter_code
_entity_poly.pdbx_strand_id
1 'polypeptide(L)'
;MFKLLKNNKGMTITEIITALAVLGIISIPLMAVFSNSVLLTKMTGNQLEINAVMQIAKADVVQSVKNDVRLCDFSDPDKEIYLNPSRPTPDAIYAHVGNETAAFLELGTGNLTEKYKYKVRYEDMGAPDIVRLTIKLYTAQEKFLSELKIEVSSRDFQ
;
A
#
# COMPACT_ATOMS: atom_id res chain seq x y z
N MET A 1 -42.10 54.42 -12.31
CA MET A 1 -40.85 53.66 -12.51
C MET A 1 -40.93 52.16 -12.17
N PHE A 2 -41.98 51.64 -11.53
CA PHE A 2 -42.09 50.21 -11.13
C PHE A 2 -42.63 49.24 -12.20
N LYS A 3 -42.82 49.67 -13.46
CA LYS A 3 -43.46 48.84 -14.50
C LYS A 3 -42.52 47.86 -15.22
N LEU A 4 -41.23 47.86 -14.92
CA LEU A 4 -40.26 46.88 -15.45
C LEU A 4 -40.30 45.51 -14.73
N LEU A 5 -41.15 45.35 -13.71
CA LEU A 5 -41.15 44.19 -12.80
C LEU A 5 -42.25 43.15 -13.08
N LYS A 6 -43.02 43.28 -14.17
CA LYS A 6 -44.06 42.29 -14.47
C LYS A 6 -44.22 42.09 -15.96
N ASN A 7 -43.54 41.09 -16.48
CA ASN A 7 -43.89 40.51 -17.78
C ASN A 7 -44.74 39.26 -17.52
N ASN A 8 -45.97 39.22 -18.01
CA ASN A 8 -46.93 38.12 -17.79
C ASN A 8 -46.50 36.77 -18.42
N LYS A 9 -45.29 36.69 -18.99
CA LYS A 9 -44.64 35.49 -19.52
C LYS A 9 -43.12 35.43 -19.28
N GLY A 10 -42.55 36.30 -18.45
CA GLY A 10 -41.09 36.44 -18.30
C GLY A 10 -40.67 36.55 -16.85
N MET A 11 -39.80 35.63 -16.43
CA MET A 11 -39.16 35.57 -15.11
C MET A 11 -38.64 36.95 -14.68
N THR A 12 -38.95 37.38 -13.47
CA THR A 12 -38.51 38.67 -12.93
C THR A 12 -37.04 38.61 -12.53
N ILE A 13 -36.32 39.73 -12.63
CA ILE A 13 -34.91 39.82 -12.22
C ILE A 13 -34.73 39.42 -10.75
N THR A 14 -35.70 39.75 -9.90
CA THR A 14 -35.74 39.36 -8.49
C THR A 14 -35.85 37.85 -8.30
N GLU A 15 -36.63 37.14 -9.12
CA GLU A 15 -36.69 35.68 -9.10
C GLU A 15 -35.37 35.06 -9.55
N ILE A 16 -34.70 35.63 -10.56
CA ILE A 16 -33.38 35.17 -11.03
C ILE A 16 -32.34 35.29 -9.92
N ILE A 17 -32.26 36.45 -9.26
CA ILE A 17 -31.30 36.68 -8.17
C ILE A 17 -31.57 35.71 -7.00
N THR A 18 -32.84 35.52 -6.65
CA THR A 18 -33.23 34.62 -5.56
C THR A 18 -32.91 33.16 -5.91
N ALA A 19 -33.15 32.73 -7.14
CA ALA A 19 -32.81 31.40 -7.62
C ALA A 19 -31.29 31.15 -7.60
N LEU A 20 -30.48 32.13 -8.04
CA LEU A 20 -29.02 32.04 -7.99
C LEU A 20 -28.48 32.00 -6.55
N ALA A 21 -29.09 32.77 -5.64
CA ALA A 21 -28.73 32.74 -4.22
C ALA A 21 -28.99 31.35 -3.61
N VAL A 22 -30.18 30.78 -3.85
CA VAL A 22 -30.52 29.43 -3.39
C VAL A 22 -29.61 28.38 -4.03
N LEU A 23 -29.31 28.51 -5.33
CA LEU A 23 -28.40 27.61 -6.02
C LEU A 23 -26.99 27.64 -5.40
N GLY A 24 -26.47 28.83 -5.08
CA GLY A 24 -25.16 28.97 -4.41
C GLY A 24 -25.14 28.32 -3.02
N ILE A 25 -26.19 28.55 -2.22
CA ILE A 25 -26.34 27.96 -0.88
C ILE A 25 -26.32 26.43 -0.93
N ILE A 26 -26.94 25.84 -1.95
CA ILE A 26 -27.02 24.38 -2.10
C ILE A 26 -25.76 23.81 -2.77
N SER A 27 -25.24 24.47 -3.80
CA SER A 27 -24.16 23.93 -4.63
C SER A 27 -22.82 23.83 -3.91
N ILE A 28 -22.48 24.81 -3.06
CA ILE A 28 -21.18 24.84 -2.36
C ILE A 28 -21.02 23.64 -1.41
N PRO A 29 -21.94 23.36 -0.47
CA PRO A 29 -21.81 22.20 0.41
C PRO A 29 -21.88 20.88 -0.37
N LEU A 30 -22.68 20.82 -1.44
CA LEU A 30 -22.77 19.63 -2.29
C LEU A 30 -21.43 19.32 -2.98
N MET A 31 -20.76 20.34 -3.54
CA MET A 31 -19.42 20.19 -4.13
C MET A 31 -18.38 19.74 -3.10
N ALA A 32 -18.43 20.28 -1.88
CA ALA A 32 -17.54 19.86 -0.80
C ALA A 32 -17.72 18.37 -0.47
N VAL A 33 -18.96 17.89 -0.37
CA VAL A 33 -19.27 16.47 -0.11
C VAL A 33 -18.73 15.57 -1.23
N PHE A 34 -18.96 15.92 -2.49
CA PHE A 34 -18.47 15.13 -3.62
C PHE A 34 -16.93 15.12 -3.69
N SER A 35 -16.29 16.27 -3.49
CA SER A 35 -14.83 16.36 -3.48
C SER A 35 -14.22 15.49 -2.38
N ASN A 36 -14.79 15.52 -1.18
CA ASN A 36 -14.34 14.68 -0.07
C ASN A 36 -14.56 13.19 -0.37
N SER A 37 -15.68 12.84 -0.99
CA SER A 37 -15.98 11.46 -1.36
C SER A 37 -14.98 10.91 -2.38
N VAL A 38 -14.61 11.72 -3.39
CA VAL A 38 -13.58 11.35 -4.38
C VAL A 38 -12.22 11.20 -3.71
N LEU A 39 -11.84 12.12 -2.80
CA LEU A 39 -10.59 12.03 -2.06
C LEU A 39 -10.51 10.75 -1.22
N LEU A 40 -11.56 10.46 -0.45
CA LEU A 40 -11.67 9.26 0.37
C LEU A 40 -11.57 7.99 -0.49
N THR A 41 -12.26 7.96 -1.63
CA THR A 41 -12.21 6.81 -2.54
C THR A 41 -10.79 6.57 -3.06
N LYS A 42 -10.06 7.63 -3.42
CA LYS A 42 -8.65 7.52 -3.84
C LYS A 42 -7.74 7.03 -2.72
N MET A 43 -7.91 7.57 -1.50
CA MET A 43 -7.14 7.13 -0.34
C MET A 43 -7.39 5.64 -0.02
N THR A 44 -8.66 5.22 -0.02
CA THR A 44 -9.04 3.82 0.19
C THR A 44 -8.48 2.91 -0.91
N GLY A 45 -8.56 3.33 -2.19
CA GLY A 45 -7.99 2.58 -3.30
C GLY A 45 -6.49 2.35 -3.15
N ASN A 46 -5.74 3.41 -2.83
CA ASN A 46 -4.30 3.31 -2.59
C ASN A 46 -3.97 2.38 -1.40
N GLN A 47 -4.76 2.46 -0.32
CA GLN A 47 -4.54 1.59 0.84
C GLN A 47 -4.85 0.13 0.51
N LEU A 48 -5.89 -0.15 -0.28
CA LEU A 48 -6.22 -1.49 -0.74
C LEU A 48 -5.11 -2.06 -1.63
N GLU A 49 -4.56 -1.26 -2.54
CA GLU A 49 -3.41 -1.65 -3.37
C GLU A 49 -2.18 -1.98 -2.51
N ILE A 50 -1.80 -1.10 -1.59
CA ILE A 50 -0.67 -1.31 -0.66
C ILE A 50 -0.88 -2.59 0.16
N ASN A 51 -2.09 -2.81 0.68
CA ASN A 51 -2.40 -4.01 1.46
C ASN A 51 -2.32 -5.27 0.60
N ALA A 52 -2.81 -5.24 -0.65
CA ALA A 52 -2.72 -6.37 -1.57
C ALA A 52 -1.25 -6.69 -1.90
N VAL A 53 -0.44 -5.67 -2.20
CA VAL A 53 1.00 -5.84 -2.45
C VAL A 53 1.72 -6.42 -1.23
N MET A 54 1.38 -5.94 -0.03
CA MET A 54 1.95 -6.46 1.21
C MET A 54 1.61 -7.95 1.42
N GLN A 55 0.42 -8.40 1.04
CA GLN A 55 0.07 -9.83 1.10
C GLN A 55 0.89 -10.67 0.11
N ILE A 56 1.21 -10.13 -1.07
CA ILE A 56 2.10 -10.80 -2.03
C ILE A 56 3.51 -10.92 -1.44
N ALA A 57 4.09 -9.81 -0.96
CA ALA A 57 5.40 -9.83 -0.31
C ALA A 57 5.44 -10.81 0.88
N LYS A 58 4.36 -10.85 1.69
CA LYS A 58 4.21 -11.85 2.75
C LYS A 58 4.25 -13.27 2.20
N ALA A 59 3.50 -13.57 1.15
CA ALA A 59 3.48 -14.90 0.55
C ALA A 59 4.87 -15.31 0.06
N ASP A 60 5.58 -14.42 -0.63
CA ASP A 60 6.95 -14.63 -1.12
C ASP A 60 7.91 -14.93 0.03
N VAL A 61 7.87 -14.12 1.10
CA VAL A 61 8.71 -14.31 2.29
C VAL A 61 8.38 -15.62 3.01
N VAL A 62 7.10 -15.94 3.22
CA VAL A 62 6.71 -17.21 3.86
C VAL A 62 7.15 -18.41 3.02
N GLN A 63 7.02 -18.35 1.70
CA GLN A 63 7.49 -19.41 0.80
C GLN A 63 9.01 -19.55 0.84
N SER A 64 9.75 -18.45 0.89
CA SER A 64 11.21 -18.48 1.01
C SER A 64 11.67 -19.11 2.33
N VAL A 65 11.01 -18.78 3.44
CA VAL A 65 11.31 -19.33 4.76
C VAL A 65 11.01 -20.83 4.84
N LYS A 66 9.85 -21.26 4.31
CA LYS A 66 9.35 -22.64 4.49
C LYS A 66 9.85 -23.61 3.42
N ASN A 67 9.78 -23.19 2.16
CA ASN A 67 9.96 -24.05 1.00
C ASN A 67 11.27 -23.78 0.26
N ASP A 68 12.14 -22.94 0.83
CA ASP A 68 13.43 -22.58 0.25
C ASP A 68 13.31 -21.93 -1.15
N VAL A 69 12.21 -21.21 -1.37
CA VAL A 69 11.99 -20.46 -2.61
C VAL A 69 12.92 -19.25 -2.65
N ARG A 70 13.61 -19.08 -3.79
CA ARG A 70 14.50 -17.94 -4.05
C ARG A 70 13.71 -16.62 -4.14
N LEU A 71 14.24 -15.58 -3.52
CA LEU A 71 13.79 -14.21 -3.72
C LEU A 71 14.83 -13.47 -4.59
N CYS A 72 14.36 -12.65 -5.53
CA CYS A 72 15.25 -11.91 -6.42
C CYS A 72 15.59 -10.54 -5.84
N ASP A 73 16.84 -10.12 -6.00
CA ASP A 73 17.27 -8.75 -5.75
C ASP A 73 16.66 -7.82 -6.80
N PHE A 74 16.14 -6.68 -6.35
CA PHE A 74 15.53 -5.65 -7.17
C PHE A 74 16.48 -5.00 -8.18
N SER A 75 17.76 -4.92 -7.85
CA SER A 75 18.76 -4.25 -8.69
C SER A 75 19.50 -5.23 -9.60
N ASP A 76 19.52 -6.51 -9.22
CA ASP A 76 20.24 -7.57 -9.90
C ASP A 76 19.40 -8.86 -9.86
N PRO A 77 18.52 -9.08 -10.85
CA PRO A 77 17.59 -10.21 -10.84
C PRO A 77 18.26 -11.59 -10.82
N ASP A 78 19.55 -11.66 -11.21
CA ASP A 78 20.35 -12.89 -11.19
C ASP A 78 20.88 -13.23 -9.78
N LYS A 79 20.77 -12.28 -8.82
CA LYS A 79 21.18 -12.47 -7.44
C LYS A 79 20.03 -12.99 -6.60
N GLU A 80 20.18 -14.23 -6.16
CA GLU A 80 19.19 -14.93 -5.34
C GLU A 80 19.45 -14.76 -3.83
N ILE A 81 18.40 -14.46 -3.08
CA ILE A 81 18.41 -14.32 -1.62
C ILE A 81 17.52 -15.42 -1.02
N TYR A 82 18.09 -16.18 -0.10
CA TYR A 82 17.41 -17.26 0.62
C TYR A 82 17.08 -16.81 2.04
N LEU A 83 15.83 -16.99 2.44
CA LEU A 83 15.36 -16.72 3.81
C LEU A 83 15.08 -18.00 4.60
N ASN A 84 15.62 -19.15 4.19
CA ASN A 84 15.41 -20.38 4.94
C ASN A 84 16.39 -20.46 6.14
N PRO A 85 15.91 -20.50 7.40
CA PRO A 85 16.77 -20.58 8.57
C PRO A 85 17.55 -21.91 8.66
N SER A 86 17.09 -22.97 7.97
CA SER A 86 17.74 -24.28 7.96
C SER A 86 18.91 -24.37 6.96
N ARG A 87 19.08 -23.38 6.07
CA ARG A 87 20.23 -23.26 5.17
C ARG A 87 21.13 -22.09 5.62
N PRO A 88 22.28 -22.35 6.26
CA PRO A 88 23.17 -21.29 6.70
C PRO A 88 23.93 -20.72 5.50
N THR A 89 23.38 -19.70 4.86
CA THR A 89 24.16 -18.81 4.00
C THR A 89 24.93 -17.81 4.87
N PRO A 90 26.18 -17.43 4.54
CA PRO A 90 26.95 -16.41 5.28
C PRO A 90 26.20 -15.07 5.44
N ASP A 91 25.33 -14.75 4.49
CA ASP A 91 24.50 -13.54 4.45
C ASP A 91 23.08 -13.75 5.02
N ALA A 92 22.86 -14.83 5.79
CA ALA A 92 21.56 -15.11 6.37
C ALA A 92 21.11 -13.96 7.27
N ILE A 93 19.92 -13.42 7.01
CA ILE A 93 19.31 -12.37 7.84
C ILE A 93 19.10 -12.81 9.30
N TYR A 94 19.22 -14.11 9.58
CA TYR A 94 19.10 -14.72 10.90
C TYR A 94 20.36 -14.61 11.76
N ALA A 95 21.49 -14.17 11.20
CA ALA A 95 22.77 -14.12 11.92
C ALA A 95 22.69 -13.22 13.17
N HIS A 96 21.99 -12.08 13.08
CA HIS A 96 21.77 -11.18 14.20
C HIS A 96 20.34 -10.62 14.20
N VAL A 97 19.74 -10.53 15.39
CA VAL A 97 18.47 -9.83 15.58
C VAL A 97 18.61 -8.37 15.12
N GLY A 98 17.65 -7.90 14.32
CA GLY A 98 17.66 -6.58 13.71
C GLY A 98 18.28 -6.54 12.32
N ASN A 99 18.93 -7.61 11.86
CA ASN A 99 19.46 -7.68 10.50
C ASN A 99 18.34 -7.53 9.47
N GLU A 100 18.63 -6.79 8.42
CA GLU A 100 17.72 -6.54 7.31
C GLU A 100 18.41 -6.94 6.02
N THR A 101 17.64 -7.35 5.01
CA THR A 101 18.19 -7.61 3.68
C THR A 101 18.96 -6.39 3.18
N ALA A 102 20.21 -6.60 2.78
CA ALA A 102 21.07 -5.53 2.27
C ALA A 102 20.42 -4.90 1.02
N ALA A 103 19.90 -5.75 0.15
CA ALA A 103 19.17 -5.38 -1.05
C ALA A 103 17.68 -5.21 -0.82
N PHE A 104 17.04 -4.49 -1.74
CA PHE A 104 15.60 -4.54 -1.92
C PHE A 104 15.25 -5.80 -2.71
N LEU A 105 14.09 -6.37 -2.39
CA LEU A 105 13.58 -7.59 -3.02
C LEU A 105 12.49 -7.24 -4.02
N GLU A 106 12.45 -8.01 -5.11
CA GLU A 106 11.39 -7.99 -6.11
C GLU A 106 10.16 -8.73 -5.60
N LEU A 107 8.98 -8.24 -6.01
CA LEU A 107 7.74 -8.98 -5.85
C LEU A 107 7.68 -10.10 -6.88
N GLY A 108 7.19 -11.28 -6.51
CA GLY A 108 7.01 -12.40 -7.43
C GLY A 108 6.06 -12.12 -8.60
N THR A 109 5.38 -10.97 -8.60
CA THR A 109 4.50 -10.50 -9.69
C THR A 109 5.15 -9.32 -10.42
N GLY A 110 5.75 -9.58 -11.58
CA GLY A 110 6.60 -8.61 -12.32
C GLY A 110 5.98 -7.24 -12.60
N ASN A 111 4.66 -7.13 -12.82
CA ASN A 111 4.00 -5.84 -13.08
C ASN A 111 4.01 -4.88 -11.87
N LEU A 112 4.18 -5.41 -10.65
CA LEU A 112 4.19 -4.61 -9.43
C LEU A 112 5.60 -4.23 -8.99
N THR A 113 6.62 -4.98 -9.45
CA THR A 113 8.03 -4.73 -9.16
C THR A 113 8.46 -3.36 -9.68
N GLU A 114 7.97 -2.91 -10.84
CA GLU A 114 8.28 -1.55 -11.33
C GLU A 114 7.81 -0.42 -10.40
N LYS A 115 6.83 -0.69 -9.54
CA LYS A 115 6.23 0.30 -8.64
C LYS A 115 6.67 0.15 -7.19
N TYR A 116 6.91 -1.08 -6.75
CA TYR A 116 7.09 -1.43 -5.35
C TYR A 116 8.25 -2.40 -5.16
N LYS A 117 8.92 -2.25 -4.03
CA LYS A 117 10.00 -3.12 -3.59
C LYS A 117 9.98 -3.26 -2.08
N TYR A 118 10.52 -4.33 -1.53
CA TYR A 118 10.45 -4.58 -0.09
C TYR A 118 11.78 -5.02 0.52
N LYS A 119 11.88 -4.88 1.84
CA LYS A 119 12.99 -5.42 2.64
C LYS A 119 12.44 -6.29 3.75
N VAL A 120 13.24 -7.26 4.17
CA VAL A 120 12.88 -8.17 5.26
C VAL A 120 13.88 -7.99 6.39
N ARG A 121 13.36 -7.73 7.58
CA ARG A 121 14.12 -7.60 8.80
C ARG A 121 13.81 -8.75 9.75
N TYR A 122 14.84 -9.33 10.33
CA TYR A 122 14.72 -10.31 11.38
C TYR A 122 14.54 -9.62 12.74
N GLU A 123 13.51 -9.97 13.51
CA GLU A 123 13.22 -9.30 14.79
C GLU A 123 13.54 -10.13 16.03
N ASP A 124 13.48 -11.46 16.00
CA ASP A 124 13.83 -12.27 17.17
C ASP A 124 13.92 -13.76 16.82
N MET A 125 14.76 -14.49 17.57
CA MET A 125 14.65 -15.94 17.71
C MET A 125 13.47 -16.18 18.64
N GLY A 126 12.28 -16.44 18.08
CA GLY A 126 11.23 -17.06 18.88
C GLY A 126 11.69 -18.43 19.41
N ALA A 127 10.73 -19.28 19.78
CA ALA A 127 11.02 -20.71 19.94
C ALA A 127 11.88 -21.24 18.77
N PRO A 128 12.69 -22.30 18.92
CA PRO A 128 13.63 -22.78 17.88
C PRO A 128 13.00 -23.03 16.50
N ASP A 129 11.67 -23.10 16.44
CA ASP A 129 10.90 -23.37 15.24
C ASP A 129 10.09 -22.17 14.73
N ILE A 130 10.12 -21.01 15.41
CA ILE A 130 9.33 -19.83 15.05
C ILE A 130 10.26 -18.65 14.78
N VAL A 131 10.14 -18.10 13.57
CA VAL A 131 10.91 -16.94 13.11
C VAL A 131 10.00 -15.73 13.05
N ARG A 132 10.41 -14.62 13.68
CA ARG A 132 9.73 -13.32 13.56
C ARG A 132 10.41 -12.44 12.53
N LEU A 133 9.65 -12.03 11.52
CA LEU A 133 10.11 -11.18 10.42
C LEU A 133 9.25 -9.93 10.33
N THR A 134 9.87 -8.81 9.98
CA THR A 134 9.19 -7.58 9.58
C THR A 134 9.45 -7.32 8.11
N ILE A 135 8.39 -7.25 7.32
CA ILE A 135 8.43 -6.90 5.91
C ILE A 135 8.16 -5.40 5.81
N LYS A 136 9.06 -4.66 5.18
CA LYS A 136 8.94 -3.23 4.95
C LYS A 136 8.76 -2.97 3.47
N LEU A 137 7.64 -2.35 3.11
CA LEU A 137 7.28 -2.04 1.74
C LEU A 137 7.64 -0.60 1.39
N TYR A 138 8.21 -0.43 0.21
CA TYR A 138 8.67 0.84 -0.33
C TYR A 138 8.14 1.03 -1.75
N THR A 139 8.08 2.28 -2.20
CA THR A 139 8.00 2.56 -3.64
C THR A 139 9.34 2.24 -4.33
N ALA A 140 9.34 2.15 -5.65
CA ALA A 140 10.57 1.99 -6.44
C ALA A 140 11.62 3.08 -6.11
N GLN A 141 11.16 4.30 -5.79
CA GLN A 141 11.96 5.45 -5.35
C GLN A 141 12.27 5.47 -3.84
N GLU A 142 12.12 4.34 -3.14
CA GLU A 142 12.53 4.15 -1.74
C GLU A 142 11.72 4.94 -0.71
N LYS A 143 10.54 5.42 -1.08
CA LYS A 143 9.61 5.99 -0.11
C LYS A 143 8.94 4.87 0.67
N PHE A 144 9.12 4.86 1.99
CA PHE A 144 8.44 3.93 2.88
C PHE A 144 6.91 4.08 2.78
N LEU A 145 6.20 2.94 2.72
CA LEU A 145 4.74 2.90 2.59
C LEU A 145 4.07 2.24 3.79
N SER A 146 4.54 1.05 4.15
CA SER A 146 3.91 0.24 5.19
C SER A 146 4.89 -0.83 5.68
N GLU A 147 4.63 -1.37 6.86
CA GLU A 147 5.33 -2.53 7.38
C GLU A 147 4.35 -3.57 7.91
N LEU A 148 4.76 -4.83 7.82
CA LEU A 148 3.99 -5.96 8.32
C LEU A 148 4.90 -6.89 9.11
N LYS A 149 4.53 -7.14 10.36
CA LYS A 149 5.17 -8.15 11.20
C LYS A 149 4.49 -9.50 10.99
N ILE A 150 5.30 -10.52 10.79
CA ILE A 150 4.84 -11.90 10.59
C ILE A 150 5.63 -12.85 11.48
N GLU A 151 4.95 -13.90 11.92
CA GLU A 151 5.56 -15.05 12.60
C GLU A 151 5.42 -16.26 11.68
N VAL A 152 6.52 -16.96 11.44
CA VAL A 152 6.56 -18.13 10.55
C VAL A 152 7.12 -19.32 11.32
N SER A 153 6.30 -20.35 11.49
CA SER A 153 6.72 -21.65 12.03
C SER A 153 7.38 -22.49 10.93
N SER A 154 8.57 -23.05 11.19
CA SER A 154 9.24 -23.99 10.30
C SER A 154 8.73 -25.43 10.43
N ARG A 155 7.90 -25.74 11.45
CA ARG A 155 7.42 -27.11 11.76
C ARG A 155 6.04 -27.50 11.20
N ASP A 156 5.26 -26.59 10.64
CA ASP A 156 3.82 -26.85 10.40
C ASP A 156 3.46 -27.78 9.23
N PHE A 157 4.41 -28.37 8.48
CA PHE A 157 4.07 -29.23 7.33
C PHE A 157 5.09 -30.37 7.05
N GLN A 158 5.41 -31.18 8.06
CA GLN A 158 5.87 -32.56 7.80
C GLN A 158 4.67 -33.49 7.67
#